data_AF-A0A1F3CC92-F1
#
_entry.id   AF-A0A1F3CC92-F1
#
_cell.length_a   1.000
_cell.length_b   1.000
_cell.length_c   1.000
_cell.angle_alpha   90.00
_cell.angle_beta   90.00
_cell.angle_gamma   90.00
#
_symmetry.space_group_name_H-M   'P 1'
#
loop_
_entity.id
_entity.type
_entity.pdbx_description
1 polymer ?
#
loop_
_entity_poly.entity_id
_entity_poly.type
_entity_poly.pdbx_seq_one_letter_code
_entity_poly.pdbx_strand_id
1 'polypeptide(L)'
;MKQLFLFLVAIATFQVSCKQEVAKPVVLAENISYSVFAENNDGNLPILSQFYFSDFTSAILENIKNNKVQAHEFAGSNSMTFDKINENIQNIITQNSLQKSPKECLNELIFNESWILDTATFKIEKKVKDISFAIRYLIPIDSISSQFVKEPIFTVMLNDSLNSENLKTLSIKAEYIVKLSSCDSLFTKLTGFDTKSFAKSLINKALENKITPYDYFSESPKILSINDILVSLGATTDSVAIENVENGENEVKVVKNEIVYEEVTELVFIEKWTFDYEKNIFSKEILGYGPVREYFKPYIEEMKVKSVPFILRFDVPKKNS
;
A
#
# COMPACT_ATOMS: atom_id res chain seq x y z
N MET A 1 51.56 52.16 44.35
CA MET A 1 51.24 52.09 42.91
C MET A 1 51.28 50.64 42.45
N LYS A 2 50.12 50.03 42.20
CA LYS A 2 49.84 48.96 41.20
C LYS A 2 48.51 48.31 41.57
N GLN A 3 47.44 48.80 40.93
CA GLN A 3 46.10 48.20 40.99
C GLN A 3 46.08 46.92 40.15
N LEU A 4 45.57 45.84 40.75
CA LEU A 4 45.35 44.54 40.14
C LEU A 4 43.88 44.49 39.68
N PHE A 5 43.64 44.64 38.38
CA PHE A 5 42.31 44.48 37.78
C PHE A 5 42.15 43.03 37.34
N LEU A 6 41.33 42.27 38.09
CA LEU A 6 40.88 40.93 37.71
C LEU A 6 39.71 41.08 36.72
N PHE A 7 39.92 40.71 35.46
CA PHE A 7 38.84 40.61 34.46
C PHE A 7 38.20 39.23 34.57
N LEU A 8 37.00 39.16 35.17
CA LEU A 8 36.11 38.01 35.10
C LEU A 8 35.37 38.05 33.76
N VAL A 9 35.77 37.20 32.82
CA VAL A 9 35.03 36.99 31.57
C VAL A 9 33.88 36.02 31.86
N ALA A 10 32.68 36.57 32.07
CA ALA A 10 31.45 35.78 32.13
C ALA A 10 31.05 35.36 30.71
N ILE A 11 31.37 34.12 30.34
CA ILE A 11 30.86 33.51 29.11
C ILE A 11 29.40 33.12 29.38
N ALA A 12 28.47 33.99 28.98
CA ALA A 12 27.05 33.67 28.93
C ALA A 12 26.82 32.67 27.78
N THR A 13 26.82 31.37 28.10
CA THR A 13 26.35 30.34 27.17
C THR A 13 24.85 30.48 27.03
N PHE A 14 24.40 31.22 26.01
CA PHE A 14 23.03 31.18 25.54
C PHE A 14 22.76 29.76 25.01
N GLN A 15 22.22 28.89 25.87
CA GLN A 15 21.55 27.68 25.41
C GLN A 15 20.27 28.11 24.70
N VAL A 16 20.40 28.43 23.41
CA VAL A 16 19.26 28.48 22.49
C VAL A 16 18.77 27.04 22.38
N SER A 17 17.89 26.67 23.31
CA SER A 17 17.13 25.43 23.24
C SER A 17 16.21 25.55 22.03
N CYS A 18 16.72 25.19 20.84
CA CYS A 18 15.90 24.88 19.68
C CYS A 18 14.96 23.76 20.10
N LYS A 19 13.75 24.12 20.57
CA LYS A 19 12.64 23.18 20.63
C LYS A 19 12.39 22.78 19.18
N GLN A 20 12.92 21.62 18.77
CA GLN A 20 12.53 21.00 17.52
C GLN A 20 11.01 20.90 17.56
N GLU A 21 10.36 21.66 16.69
CA GLU A 21 8.93 21.61 16.53
C GLU A 21 8.61 20.18 16.09
N VAL A 22 8.04 19.40 17.02
CA VAL A 22 7.75 18.00 16.77
C VAL A 22 6.71 17.98 15.66
N ALA A 23 7.11 17.46 14.50
CA ALA A 23 6.28 17.43 13.32
C ALA A 23 4.97 16.72 13.66
N LYS A 24 3.84 17.38 13.40
CA LYS A 24 2.53 16.84 13.76
C LYS A 24 2.15 15.74 12.76
N PRO A 25 1.52 14.65 13.22
CA PRO A 25 0.88 13.68 12.34
C PRO A 25 -0.16 14.37 11.45
N VAL A 26 -0.25 13.98 10.19
CA VAL A 26 -1.21 14.49 9.21
C VAL A 26 -2.13 13.35 8.79
N VAL A 27 -3.45 13.57 8.80
CA VAL A 27 -4.40 12.61 8.25
C VAL A 27 -4.23 12.61 6.73
N LEU A 28 -3.75 11.50 6.16
CA LEU A 28 -3.63 11.33 4.72
C LEU A 28 -4.97 11.01 4.09
N ALA A 29 -5.74 10.12 4.71
CA ALA A 29 -7.04 9.68 4.25
C ALA A 29 -7.94 9.42 5.44
N GLU A 30 -9.07 10.11 5.53
CA GLU A 30 -10.05 9.86 6.59
C GLU A 30 -10.80 8.55 6.35
N ASN A 31 -11.06 8.25 5.07
CA ASN A 31 -11.68 7.02 4.65
C ASN A 31 -11.07 6.56 3.33
N ILE A 32 -10.36 5.44 3.40
CA ILE A 32 -9.84 4.71 2.27
C ILE A 32 -10.44 3.32 2.20
N SER A 33 -11.03 2.99 1.06
CA SER A 33 -11.44 1.62 0.73
C SER A 33 -10.46 1.05 -0.29
N TYR A 34 -10.08 -0.23 -0.17
CA TYR A 34 -9.36 -0.98 -1.20
C TYR A 34 -9.51 -2.48 -1.00
N SER A 35 -9.32 -3.26 -2.07
CA SER A 35 -9.43 -4.72 -2.01
C SER A 35 -8.08 -5.43 -2.11
N VAL A 36 -7.96 -6.55 -1.42
CA VAL A 36 -6.79 -7.42 -1.38
C VAL A 36 -7.24 -8.86 -1.67
N PHE A 37 -6.75 -9.40 -2.78
CA PHE A 37 -7.15 -10.70 -3.31
C PHE A 37 -6.14 -11.80 -2.97
N ALA A 38 -6.64 -13.01 -2.69
CA ALA A 38 -5.82 -14.14 -2.23
C ALA A 38 -4.79 -14.61 -3.24
N GLU A 39 -5.18 -14.65 -4.52
CA GLU A 39 -4.34 -15.18 -5.60
C GLU A 39 -3.76 -14.02 -6.45
N ASN A 40 -3.51 -12.85 -5.86
CA ASN A 40 -3.12 -11.66 -6.62
C ASN A 40 -1.75 -11.87 -7.30
N ASN A 41 -1.79 -12.21 -8.58
CA ASN A 41 -0.67 -12.25 -9.52
C ASN A 41 -0.87 -11.14 -10.56
N ASP A 42 -0.96 -9.89 -10.13
CA ASP A 42 -1.02 -8.76 -11.07
C ASP A 42 0.43 -8.39 -11.49
N GLY A 43 0.91 -8.99 -12.57
CA GLY A 43 2.12 -8.53 -13.26
C GLY A 43 3.47 -8.68 -12.53
N ASN A 44 3.70 -9.80 -11.83
CA ASN A 44 4.96 -10.15 -11.12
C ASN A 44 5.26 -9.37 -9.82
N LEU A 45 4.31 -8.61 -9.26
CA LEU A 45 4.45 -7.99 -7.94
C LEU A 45 3.69 -8.81 -6.87
N PRO A 46 4.25 -8.94 -5.65
CA PRO A 46 4.08 -10.12 -4.80
C PRO A 46 2.72 -10.41 -4.18
N ILE A 47 2.78 -11.63 -3.66
CA ILE A 47 1.79 -12.61 -3.24
C ILE A 47 1.68 -12.57 -1.71
N LEU A 48 0.47 -12.76 -1.20
CA LEU A 48 0.14 -12.97 0.22
C LEU A 48 0.60 -14.37 0.70
N SER A 49 1.87 -14.70 0.47
CA SER A 49 2.42 -16.07 0.53
C SER A 49 2.31 -16.74 1.91
N GLN A 50 2.09 -15.96 2.97
CA GLN A 50 2.00 -16.42 4.34
C GLN A 50 0.63 -16.19 4.99
N PHE A 51 -0.35 -15.70 4.22
CA PHE A 51 -1.70 -15.48 4.72
C PHE A 51 -2.66 -16.55 4.18
N TYR A 52 -3.15 -17.39 5.09
CA TYR A 52 -4.12 -18.43 4.78
C TYR A 52 -5.54 -17.87 4.82
N PHE A 53 -6.04 -17.40 3.66
CA PHE A 53 -7.39 -16.84 3.54
C PHE A 53 -8.47 -17.77 4.08
N SER A 54 -8.42 -19.06 3.72
CA SER A 54 -9.41 -20.07 4.15
C SER A 54 -9.51 -20.20 5.66
N ASP A 55 -8.38 -20.09 6.37
CA ASP A 55 -8.32 -20.25 7.82
C ASP A 55 -8.89 -19.02 8.50
N PHE A 56 -8.52 -17.83 8.00
CA PHE A 56 -9.06 -16.57 8.49
C PHE A 56 -10.57 -16.48 8.25
N THR A 57 -11.05 -16.75 7.03
CA THR A 57 -12.47 -16.69 6.66
C THR A 57 -13.28 -17.71 7.45
N SER A 58 -12.78 -18.94 7.61
CA SER A 58 -13.43 -19.97 8.41
C SER A 58 -13.58 -19.57 9.87
N ALA A 59 -12.54 -18.98 10.47
CA ALA A 59 -12.61 -18.53 11.86
C ALA A 59 -13.62 -17.38 12.06
N ILE A 60 -13.71 -16.46 11.10
CA ILE A 60 -14.69 -15.37 11.13
C ILE A 60 -16.12 -15.90 10.96
N LEU A 61 -16.35 -16.79 10.00
CA LEU A 61 -17.65 -17.44 9.79
C LEU A 61 -18.09 -18.24 11.02
N GLU A 62 -17.19 -18.97 11.67
CA GLU A 62 -17.48 -19.70 12.91
C GLU A 62 -17.80 -18.74 14.08
N ASN A 63 -17.10 -17.60 14.17
CA ASN A 63 -17.41 -16.58 15.14
C ASN A 63 -18.79 -15.94 14.90
N ILE A 64 -19.17 -15.70 13.64
CA ILE A 64 -20.52 -15.21 13.28
C ILE A 64 -21.58 -16.25 13.65
N LYS A 65 -21.36 -17.52 13.29
CA LYS A 65 -22.26 -18.64 13.64
C LYS A 65 -22.49 -18.76 15.14
N ASN A 66 -21.45 -18.54 15.94
CA ASN A 66 -21.51 -18.58 17.40
C ASN A 66 -21.92 -17.24 18.04
N ASN A 67 -22.39 -16.26 17.26
CA ASN A 67 -22.78 -14.92 17.71
C ASN A 67 -21.69 -14.15 18.49
N LYS A 68 -20.40 -14.46 18.24
CA LYS A 68 -19.26 -13.73 18.80
C LYS A 68 -18.93 -12.48 17.99
N VAL A 69 -19.33 -12.47 16.72
CA VAL A 69 -19.13 -11.38 15.76
C VAL A 69 -20.44 -11.10 15.06
N GLN A 70 -20.80 -9.82 14.95
CA GLN A 70 -21.93 -9.39 14.14
C GLN A 70 -21.45 -9.10 12.72
N ALA A 71 -22.11 -9.71 11.74
CA ALA A 71 -21.92 -9.40 10.33
C ALA A 71 -23.02 -8.45 9.85
N HIS A 72 -22.71 -7.63 8.85
CA HIS A 72 -23.62 -6.69 8.22
C HIS A 72 -23.63 -6.84 6.70
N GLU A 73 -24.71 -6.40 6.06
CA GLU A 73 -24.76 -6.24 4.60
C GLU A 73 -23.63 -5.33 4.12
N PHE A 74 -23.07 -5.62 2.95
CA PHE A 74 -22.04 -4.77 2.35
C PHE A 74 -22.59 -3.36 2.09
N ALA A 75 -21.86 -2.33 2.53
CA ALA A 75 -22.28 -0.92 2.49
C ALA A 75 -23.64 -0.62 3.18
N GLY A 76 -24.17 -1.57 3.96
CA GLY A 76 -25.43 -1.45 4.69
C GLY A 76 -25.22 -1.54 6.20
N SER A 77 -26.26 -1.18 6.95
CA SER A 77 -26.28 -1.31 8.42
C SER A 77 -27.00 -2.58 8.91
N ASN A 78 -27.73 -3.25 8.03
CA ASN A 78 -28.54 -4.41 8.37
C ASN A 78 -27.65 -5.58 8.78
N SER A 79 -27.94 -6.19 9.93
CA SER A 79 -27.22 -7.37 10.38
C SER A 79 -27.55 -8.59 9.54
N MET A 80 -26.56 -9.41 9.24
CA MET A 80 -26.72 -10.69 8.55
C MET A 80 -26.50 -11.87 9.49
N THR A 81 -27.34 -12.89 9.36
CA THR A 81 -27.15 -14.17 10.04
C THR A 81 -26.18 -15.05 9.26
N PHE A 82 -25.56 -16.03 9.94
CA PHE A 82 -24.72 -17.03 9.29
C PHE A 82 -25.47 -17.76 8.16
N ASP A 83 -26.73 -18.15 8.39
CA ASP A 83 -27.53 -18.86 7.39
C ASP A 83 -27.74 -18.01 6.13
N LYS A 84 -27.99 -16.70 6.29
CA LYS A 84 -28.15 -15.79 5.14
C LYS A 84 -26.86 -15.61 4.36
N ILE A 85 -25.73 -15.50 5.06
CA ILE A 85 -24.40 -15.44 4.43
C ILE A 85 -24.13 -16.72 3.64
N ASN A 86 -24.37 -17.89 4.25
CA ASN A 86 -24.16 -19.17 3.59
C ASN A 86 -25.09 -19.36 2.38
N GLU A 87 -26.37 -18.97 2.49
CA GLU A 87 -27.31 -18.96 1.37
C GLU A 87 -26.78 -18.10 0.20
N ASN A 88 -26.32 -16.87 0.47
CA ASN A 88 -25.77 -15.97 -0.55
C ASN A 88 -24.55 -16.60 -1.25
N ILE A 89 -23.62 -17.20 -0.49
CA ILE A 89 -22.45 -17.88 -1.05
C ILE A 89 -22.88 -19.07 -1.94
N GLN A 90 -23.80 -19.90 -1.47
CA GLN A 90 -24.29 -21.07 -2.22
C GLN A 90 -25.00 -20.67 -3.52
N ASN A 91 -25.75 -19.57 -3.49
CA ASN A 91 -26.40 -19.02 -4.68
C ASN A 91 -25.36 -18.62 -5.73
N ILE A 92 -24.30 -17.90 -5.33
CA ILE A 92 -23.21 -17.51 -6.24
C ILE A 92 -22.49 -18.73 -6.81
N ILE A 93 -22.15 -19.72 -5.95
CA ILE A 93 -21.51 -20.97 -6.38
C ILE A 93 -22.37 -21.69 -7.43
N THR A 94 -23.67 -21.84 -7.14
CA THR A 94 -24.60 -22.57 -8.01
C THR A 94 -24.82 -21.84 -9.33
N GLN A 95 -25.08 -20.53 -9.29
CA GLN A 95 -25.35 -19.72 -10.48
C GLN A 95 -24.14 -19.66 -11.44
N ASN A 96 -22.92 -19.69 -10.89
CA ASN A 96 -21.69 -19.55 -11.68
C ASN A 96 -20.92 -20.87 -11.81
N SER A 97 -21.52 -22.00 -11.40
CA SER A 97 -20.91 -23.34 -11.47
C SER A 97 -19.49 -23.41 -10.88
N LEU A 98 -19.26 -22.73 -9.76
CA LEU A 98 -17.93 -22.67 -9.13
C LEU A 98 -17.59 -24.03 -8.49
N GLN A 99 -16.44 -24.61 -8.82
CA GLN A 99 -15.96 -25.87 -8.24
C GLN A 99 -15.18 -25.64 -6.94
N LYS A 100 -15.71 -24.83 -6.01
CA LYS A 100 -15.06 -24.51 -4.73
C LYS A 100 -16.07 -24.66 -3.59
N SER A 101 -15.61 -25.04 -2.41
CA SER A 101 -16.47 -25.02 -1.22
C SER A 101 -16.75 -23.56 -0.78
N PRO A 102 -17.84 -23.29 -0.02
CA PRO A 102 -18.16 -21.93 0.44
C PRO A 102 -17.02 -21.19 1.12
N LYS A 103 -16.19 -21.91 1.90
CA LYS A 103 -15.06 -21.34 2.64
C LYS A 103 -13.89 -20.96 1.72
N GLU A 104 -13.74 -21.66 0.61
CA GLU A 104 -12.70 -21.43 -0.40
C GLU A 104 -13.11 -20.38 -1.44
N CYS A 105 -14.41 -20.04 -1.50
CA CYS A 105 -14.93 -19.00 -2.39
C CYS A 105 -14.63 -17.59 -1.90
N LEU A 106 -14.57 -17.36 -0.58
CA LEU A 106 -14.21 -16.07 -0.01
C LEU A 106 -12.70 -15.85 -0.17
N ASN A 107 -12.32 -15.17 -1.23
CA ASN A 107 -10.94 -15.03 -1.68
C ASN A 107 -10.51 -13.56 -1.84
N GLU A 108 -11.34 -12.60 -1.44
CA GLU A 108 -11.00 -11.18 -1.46
C GLU A 108 -11.45 -10.51 -0.15
N LEU A 109 -10.56 -9.70 0.43
CA LEU A 109 -10.86 -8.82 1.56
C LEU A 109 -10.91 -7.38 1.07
N ILE A 110 -11.95 -6.65 1.46
CA ILE A 110 -12.06 -5.21 1.21
C ILE A 110 -11.85 -4.52 2.55
N PHE A 111 -10.84 -3.68 2.63
CA PHE A 111 -10.52 -2.93 3.84
C PHE A 111 -11.07 -1.52 3.74
N ASN A 112 -11.76 -1.08 4.78
CA ASN A 112 -12.10 0.33 5.00
C ASN A 112 -11.28 0.87 6.17
N GLU A 113 -10.49 1.90 5.92
CA GLU A 113 -9.46 2.37 6.86
C GLU A 113 -9.35 3.88 6.93
N SER A 114 -8.58 4.38 7.90
CA SER A 114 -8.00 5.72 7.88
C SER A 114 -6.48 5.65 7.93
N TRP A 115 -5.81 6.53 7.20
CA TRP A 115 -4.35 6.60 7.13
C TRP A 115 -3.82 7.90 7.72
N ILE A 116 -2.82 7.77 8.59
CA ILE A 116 -2.16 8.90 9.27
C ILE A 116 -0.67 8.85 8.93
N LEU A 117 -0.11 9.94 8.43
CA LEU A 117 1.31 10.07 8.13
C LEU A 117 2.03 10.81 9.25
N ASP A 118 3.06 10.18 9.79
CA ASP A 118 4.12 10.88 10.51
C ASP A 118 4.99 11.61 9.49
N THR A 119 4.92 12.94 9.46
CA THR A 119 5.64 13.76 8.48
C THR A 119 7.16 13.82 8.70
N ALA A 120 7.63 13.48 9.89
CA ALA A 120 9.07 13.40 10.20
C ALA A 120 9.67 12.08 9.73
N THR A 121 9.01 10.95 10.01
CA THR A 121 9.52 9.61 9.64
C THR A 121 9.01 9.12 8.29
N PHE A 122 7.98 9.76 7.75
CA PHE A 122 7.21 9.30 6.60
C PHE A 122 6.55 7.92 6.81
N LYS A 123 6.40 7.46 8.06
CA LYS A 123 5.67 6.23 8.37
C LYS A 123 4.16 6.49 8.29
N ILE A 124 3.45 5.56 7.65
CA ILE A 124 1.98 5.57 7.64
C ILE A 124 1.50 4.64 8.77
N GLU A 125 0.54 5.13 9.54
CA GLU A 125 -0.28 4.33 10.46
C GLU A 125 -1.64 4.09 9.82
N LYS A 126 -2.12 2.84 9.86
CA LYS A 126 -3.41 2.42 9.33
C LYS A 126 -4.33 2.02 10.48
N LYS A 127 -5.56 2.52 10.47
CA LYS A 127 -6.61 2.08 11.39
C LYS A 127 -7.71 1.41 10.58
N VAL A 128 -7.87 0.11 10.76
CA VAL A 128 -8.87 -0.69 10.06
C VAL A 128 -10.21 -0.55 10.78
N LYS A 129 -11.21 0.03 10.10
CA LYS A 129 -12.54 0.28 10.67
C LYS A 129 -13.45 -0.91 10.48
N ASP A 130 -13.37 -1.53 9.32
CA ASP A 130 -14.14 -2.72 8.99
C ASP A 130 -13.46 -3.51 7.84
N ILE A 131 -13.86 -4.77 7.72
CA ILE A 131 -13.42 -5.67 6.65
C ILE A 131 -14.65 -6.29 6.02
N SER A 132 -14.78 -6.14 4.69
CA SER A 132 -15.75 -6.89 3.91
C SER A 132 -15.13 -8.11 3.27
N PHE A 133 -15.89 -9.19 3.22
CA PHE A 133 -15.52 -10.45 2.59
C PHE A 133 -16.24 -10.56 1.26
N ALA A 134 -15.48 -10.82 0.19
CA ALA A 134 -16.00 -10.91 -1.16
C ALA A 134 -15.57 -12.21 -1.86
N ILE A 135 -16.37 -12.60 -2.86
CA ILE A 135 -16.02 -13.64 -3.82
C ILE A 135 -15.60 -12.95 -5.11
N ARG A 136 -14.42 -13.31 -5.61
CA ARG A 136 -13.94 -12.93 -6.94
C ARG A 136 -13.84 -14.16 -7.82
N TYR A 137 -14.46 -14.09 -8.99
CA TYR A 137 -14.47 -15.16 -9.99
C TYR A 137 -14.43 -14.61 -11.41
N LEU A 138 -14.09 -15.46 -12.37
CA LEU A 138 -14.04 -15.10 -13.79
C LEU A 138 -15.36 -15.47 -14.46
N ILE A 139 -15.92 -14.54 -15.23
CA ILE A 139 -17.03 -14.79 -16.14
C ILE A 139 -16.51 -14.64 -17.58
N PRO A 140 -16.74 -15.62 -18.47
CA PRO A 140 -16.42 -15.47 -19.88
C PRO A 140 -17.29 -14.35 -20.48
N ILE A 141 -16.66 -13.39 -21.16
CA ILE A 141 -17.39 -12.37 -21.94
C ILE A 141 -17.66 -12.92 -23.34
N ASP A 142 -16.67 -13.60 -23.91
CA ASP A 142 -16.73 -14.26 -25.21
C ASP A 142 -15.83 -15.52 -25.21
N SER A 143 -15.50 -16.05 -26.38
CA SER A 143 -14.69 -17.28 -26.52
C SER A 143 -13.21 -17.11 -26.18
N ILE A 144 -12.69 -15.88 -26.11
CA ILE A 144 -11.27 -15.56 -25.93
C ILE A 144 -11.01 -14.64 -24.72
N SER A 145 -12.04 -14.02 -24.17
CA SER A 145 -11.93 -13.05 -23.09
C SER A 145 -12.80 -13.41 -21.89
N SER A 146 -12.29 -13.07 -20.71
CA SER A 146 -13.01 -13.19 -19.45
C SER A 146 -12.82 -11.92 -18.64
N GLN A 147 -13.78 -11.63 -17.79
CA GLN A 147 -13.68 -10.54 -16.83
C GLN A 147 -13.79 -11.07 -15.41
N PHE A 148 -13.09 -10.42 -14.50
CA PHE A 148 -13.29 -10.64 -13.08
C PHE A 148 -14.58 -9.96 -12.64
N VAL A 149 -15.44 -10.73 -11.97
CA VAL A 149 -16.57 -10.22 -11.20
C VAL A 149 -16.24 -10.34 -9.72
N LYS A 150 -16.62 -9.31 -8.97
CA LYS A 150 -16.43 -9.20 -7.53
C LYS A 150 -17.79 -9.04 -6.88
N GLU A 151 -18.12 -9.94 -5.95
CA GLU A 151 -19.41 -9.99 -5.24
C GLU A 151 -19.13 -9.88 -3.73
N PRO A 152 -19.30 -8.69 -3.12
CA PRO A 152 -19.23 -8.52 -1.67
C PRO A 152 -20.35 -9.29 -0.96
N ILE A 153 -20.01 -10.06 0.06
CA ILE A 153 -20.96 -10.94 0.75
C ILE A 153 -21.43 -10.33 2.07
N PHE A 154 -20.50 -9.93 2.93
CA PHE A 154 -20.79 -9.35 4.24
C PHE A 154 -19.63 -8.50 4.74
N THR A 155 -19.90 -7.67 5.75
CA THR A 155 -18.92 -6.80 6.42
C THR A 155 -18.88 -7.09 7.91
N VAL A 156 -17.68 -7.06 8.49
CA VAL A 156 -17.45 -7.13 9.93
C VAL A 156 -16.87 -5.81 10.41
N MET A 157 -17.56 -5.15 11.33
CA MET A 157 -17.07 -3.94 11.99
C MET A 157 -15.96 -4.32 12.98
N LEU A 158 -14.90 -3.53 13.00
CA LEU A 158 -13.75 -3.76 13.87
C LEU A 158 -13.69 -2.73 15.00
N ASN A 159 -13.05 -3.12 16.08
CA ASN A 159 -12.76 -2.22 17.18
C ASN A 159 -11.41 -1.54 16.98
N ASP A 160 -11.39 -0.21 16.90
CA ASP A 160 -10.21 0.61 16.70
C ASP A 160 -9.67 1.26 17.99
N SER A 161 -10.35 1.02 19.13
CA SER A 161 -10.17 1.78 20.36
C SER A 161 -9.40 1.05 21.48
N LEU A 162 -8.97 -0.20 21.27
CA LEU A 162 -8.39 -1.03 22.31
C LEU A 162 -7.02 -1.60 21.92
N ASN A 163 -6.07 -1.54 22.85
CA ASN A 163 -4.89 -2.40 22.80
C ASN A 163 -5.31 -3.86 23.09
N SER A 164 -4.76 -4.80 22.32
CA SER A 164 -4.98 -6.24 22.54
C SER A 164 -3.69 -6.93 22.97
N GLU A 165 -3.82 -7.80 23.96
CA GLU A 165 -2.78 -8.72 24.41
C GLU A 165 -2.86 -10.08 23.70
N ASN A 166 -3.98 -10.38 23.03
CA ASN A 166 -4.32 -11.67 22.42
C ASN A 166 -4.23 -11.63 20.87
N LEU A 167 -3.28 -10.88 20.32
CA LEU A 167 -3.09 -10.77 18.87
C LEU A 167 -2.52 -12.06 18.27
N LYS A 168 -3.31 -12.74 17.43
CA LYS A 168 -2.83 -13.85 16.60
C LYS A 168 -2.22 -13.30 15.32
N THR A 169 -0.99 -13.71 15.00
CA THR A 169 -0.37 -13.40 13.71
C THR A 169 -1.12 -14.11 12.59
N LEU A 170 -1.62 -13.33 11.64
CA LEU A 170 -2.23 -13.82 10.39
C LEU A 170 -1.19 -13.92 9.28
N SER A 171 -0.27 -12.95 9.21
CA SER A 171 0.83 -12.94 8.26
C SER A 171 1.99 -12.11 8.83
N ILE A 172 3.22 -12.59 8.71
CA ILE A 172 4.41 -11.80 9.06
C ILE A 172 4.87 -10.92 7.88
N LYS A 173 4.41 -11.22 6.67
CA LYS A 173 4.72 -10.48 5.44
C LYS A 173 3.56 -10.58 4.44
N ALA A 174 2.58 -9.70 4.59
CA ALA A 174 1.53 -9.47 3.61
C ALA A 174 2.00 -8.39 2.62
N GLU A 175 2.10 -8.74 1.35
CA GLU A 175 2.49 -7.82 0.28
C GLU A 175 1.33 -7.61 -0.68
N TYR A 176 1.01 -6.36 -0.99
CA TYR A 176 -0.09 -6.00 -1.88
C TYR A 176 0.04 -4.56 -2.40
N ILE A 177 -0.71 -4.25 -3.44
CA ILE A 177 -0.77 -2.92 -4.06
C ILE A 177 -2.09 -2.22 -3.73
N VAL A 178 -2.03 -0.89 -3.59
CA VAL A 178 -3.20 -0.01 -3.47
C VAL A 178 -3.14 1.02 -4.59
N LYS A 179 -4.19 1.08 -5.40
CA LYS A 179 -4.31 2.09 -6.46
C LYS A 179 -4.51 3.47 -5.87
N LEU A 180 -3.77 4.44 -6.41
CA LEU A 180 -3.82 5.86 -6.05
C LEU A 180 -4.81 6.66 -6.91
N SER A 181 -5.46 6.01 -7.87
CA SER A 181 -6.53 6.57 -8.69
C SER A 181 -7.87 5.91 -8.36
N SER A 182 -8.94 6.70 -8.43
CA SER A 182 -10.33 6.27 -8.22
C SER A 182 -10.89 5.52 -9.43
N CYS A 183 -10.13 4.60 -10.02
CA CYS A 183 -10.49 3.94 -11.28
C CYS A 183 -11.44 2.75 -11.11
N ASP A 184 -11.60 2.20 -9.91
CA ASP A 184 -12.59 1.15 -9.61
C ASP A 184 -13.63 1.74 -8.66
N SER A 185 -14.73 2.25 -9.24
CA SER A 185 -15.74 3.07 -8.54
C SER A 185 -16.40 2.37 -7.36
N LEU A 186 -16.30 1.05 -7.28
CA LEU A 186 -16.92 0.27 -6.21
C LEU A 186 -16.04 0.14 -4.96
N PHE A 187 -14.70 0.15 -5.10
CA PHE A 187 -13.84 -0.30 -4.00
C PHE A 187 -12.67 0.60 -3.68
N THR A 188 -12.25 1.50 -4.57
CA THR A 188 -11.17 2.46 -4.25
C THR A 188 -11.75 3.86 -4.08
N LYS A 189 -12.01 4.23 -2.83
CA LYS A 189 -12.45 5.57 -2.45
C LYS A 189 -11.37 6.22 -1.61
N LEU A 190 -10.72 7.26 -2.12
CA LEU A 190 -9.60 7.94 -1.47
C LEU A 190 -10.04 9.30 -0.92
N THR A 191 -10.89 9.31 0.11
CA THR A 191 -11.49 10.56 0.59
C THR A 191 -10.45 11.40 1.34
N GLY A 192 -10.19 12.61 0.84
CA GLY A 192 -9.27 13.57 1.45
C GLY A 192 -7.79 13.34 1.14
N PHE A 193 -7.46 12.36 0.28
CA PHE A 193 -6.08 12.01 -0.01
C PHE A 193 -5.59 12.61 -1.35
N ASP A 194 -4.71 13.60 -1.27
CA ASP A 194 -4.00 14.15 -2.44
C ASP A 194 -2.85 13.21 -2.85
N THR A 195 -3.20 12.19 -3.64
CA THR A 195 -2.27 11.14 -4.06
C THR A 195 -1.13 11.66 -4.92
N LYS A 196 -1.38 12.67 -5.76
CA LYS A 196 -0.36 13.28 -6.63
C LYS A 196 0.69 14.02 -5.79
N SER A 197 0.24 14.86 -4.87
CA SER A 197 1.13 15.59 -3.96
C SER A 197 1.93 14.62 -3.07
N PHE A 198 1.28 13.58 -2.55
CA PHE A 198 1.94 12.55 -1.76
C PHE A 198 3.03 11.80 -2.54
N ALA A 199 2.72 11.27 -3.73
CA ALA A 199 3.67 10.54 -4.56
C ALA A 199 4.88 11.40 -4.95
N LYS A 200 4.63 12.66 -5.35
CA LYS A 200 5.69 13.63 -5.63
C LYS A 200 6.56 13.91 -4.41
N SER A 201 5.96 14.11 -3.24
CA SER A 201 6.69 14.34 -1.98
C SER A 201 7.56 13.14 -1.60
N LEU A 202 7.03 11.92 -1.73
CA LEU A 202 7.73 10.67 -1.46
C LEU A 202 8.99 10.53 -2.33
N ILE A 203 8.84 10.73 -3.65
CA ILE A 203 9.95 10.66 -4.60
C ILE A 203 10.99 11.73 -4.30
N ASN A 204 10.57 12.99 -4.14
CA ASN A 204 11.50 14.09 -3.88
C ASN A 204 12.30 13.86 -2.59
N LYS A 205 11.67 13.36 -1.53
CA LYS A 205 12.39 13.03 -0.29
C LYS A 205 13.43 11.93 -0.49
N ALA A 206 13.17 10.94 -1.34
CA ALA A 206 14.15 9.91 -1.67
C ALA A 206 15.33 10.50 -2.44
N LEU A 207 15.06 11.33 -3.46
CA LEU A 207 16.10 11.98 -4.28
C LEU A 207 16.93 12.99 -3.48
N GLU A 208 16.34 13.63 -2.47
CA GLU A 208 17.01 14.58 -1.57
C GLU A 208 17.72 13.88 -0.39
N ASN A 209 17.77 12.54 -0.34
CA ASN A 209 18.30 11.75 0.77
C ASN A 209 17.65 12.05 2.14
N LYS A 210 16.41 12.55 2.16
CA LYS A 210 15.64 12.78 3.41
C LYS A 210 15.00 11.51 3.97
N ILE A 211 14.92 10.48 3.16
CA ILE A 211 14.51 9.12 3.52
C ILE A 211 15.50 8.13 2.89
N THR A 212 15.61 6.93 3.44
CA THR A 212 16.49 5.88 2.91
C THR A 212 15.70 4.96 1.97
N PRO A 213 15.93 5.02 0.65
CA PRO A 213 15.28 4.15 -0.33
C PRO A 213 15.99 2.80 -0.38
N TYR A 214 15.21 1.73 -0.35
CA TYR A 214 15.67 0.36 -0.48
C TYR A 214 15.16 -0.28 -1.76
N ASP A 215 15.94 -1.22 -2.29
CA ASP A 215 15.56 -2.07 -3.40
C ASP A 215 14.44 -3.03 -2.95
N TYR A 216 13.36 -3.04 -3.71
CA TYR A 216 12.19 -3.87 -3.46
C TYR A 216 12.46 -5.36 -3.72
N PHE A 217 13.25 -5.65 -4.75
CA PHE A 217 13.45 -7.02 -5.24
C PHE A 217 14.63 -7.72 -4.56
N SER A 218 15.39 -7.00 -3.74
CA SER A 218 16.49 -7.58 -2.98
C SER A 218 15.97 -8.35 -1.76
N GLU A 219 16.40 -9.62 -1.62
CA GLU A 219 16.06 -10.47 -0.46
C GLU A 219 16.55 -9.86 0.87
N SER A 220 17.66 -9.12 0.83
CA SER A 220 18.21 -8.38 1.96
C SER A 220 18.08 -6.86 1.76
N PRO A 221 18.01 -6.05 2.83
CA PRO A 221 17.91 -4.61 2.70
C PRO A 221 19.11 -4.01 1.95
N LYS A 222 18.90 -3.64 0.68
CA LYS A 222 19.89 -2.98 -0.17
C LYS A 222 19.48 -1.54 -0.39
N ILE A 223 20.32 -0.58 0.03
CA ILE A 223 20.07 0.85 -0.20
C ILE A 223 20.33 1.15 -1.68
N LEU A 224 19.42 1.89 -2.31
CA LEU A 224 19.55 2.33 -3.70
C LEU A 224 20.31 3.64 -3.79
N SER A 225 21.09 3.82 -4.87
CA SER A 225 21.63 5.13 -5.21
C SER A 225 20.56 6.01 -5.85
N ILE A 226 20.77 7.33 -5.83
CA ILE A 226 19.87 8.28 -6.53
C ILE A 226 19.76 7.92 -8.02
N ASN A 227 20.87 7.51 -8.64
CA ASN A 227 20.88 7.14 -10.05
C ASN A 227 20.00 5.90 -10.32
N ASP A 228 20.04 4.88 -9.45
CA ASP A 228 19.19 3.70 -9.59
C ASP A 228 17.70 4.07 -9.52
N ILE A 229 17.34 5.01 -8.63
CA ILE A 229 15.97 5.52 -8.49
C ILE A 229 15.54 6.27 -9.75
N LEU A 230 16.39 7.17 -10.27
CA LEU A 230 16.11 7.93 -11.49
C LEU A 230 15.92 7.00 -12.70
N VAL A 231 16.78 6.00 -12.86
CA VAL A 231 16.66 4.99 -13.93
C VAL A 231 15.35 4.23 -13.81
N SER A 232 14.98 3.79 -12.60
CA SER A 232 13.71 3.05 -12.40
C SER A 232 12.46 3.91 -12.63
N LEU A 233 12.56 5.22 -12.36
CA LEU A 233 11.56 6.23 -12.69
C LEU A 233 11.56 6.64 -14.17
N GLY A 234 12.47 6.11 -15.00
CA GLY A 234 12.56 6.44 -16.43
C GLY A 234 13.22 7.79 -16.73
N ALA A 235 13.82 8.46 -15.72
CA ALA A 235 14.53 9.71 -15.89
C ALA A 235 15.98 9.47 -16.33
N THR A 236 16.14 8.88 -17.53
CA THR A 236 17.42 8.56 -18.16
C THR A 236 17.87 9.65 -19.14
N THR A 237 19.15 9.59 -19.52
CA THR A 237 19.68 10.36 -20.64
C THR A 237 20.01 9.38 -21.76
N ASP A 238 19.28 9.51 -22.88
CA ASP A 238 19.42 8.63 -24.04
C ASP A 238 19.98 9.41 -25.23
N SER A 239 20.67 8.72 -26.14
CA SER A 239 21.18 9.29 -27.37
C SER A 239 20.39 8.74 -28.56
N VAL A 240 19.76 9.62 -29.33
CA VAL A 240 18.97 9.25 -30.51
C VAL A 240 19.71 9.76 -31.76
N ALA A 241 19.89 8.89 -32.75
CA ALA A 241 20.38 9.30 -34.06
C ALA A 241 19.24 9.99 -34.82
N ILE A 242 19.44 11.23 -35.22
CA ILE A 242 18.48 12.04 -35.98
C ILE A 242 19.18 12.45 -37.27
N GLU A 243 18.52 12.26 -38.42
CA GLU A 243 19.01 12.75 -39.70
C GLU A 243 18.92 14.27 -39.76
N ASN A 244 20.04 14.94 -40.03
CA ASN A 244 20.08 16.37 -40.25
C ASN A 244 19.46 16.66 -41.63
N VAL A 245 18.36 17.43 -41.62
CA VAL A 245 17.54 17.74 -42.80
C VAL A 245 18.31 18.53 -43.86
N GLU A 246 19.38 19.24 -43.49
CA GLU A 246 20.15 20.08 -44.40
C GLU A 246 21.21 19.33 -45.21
N ASN A 247 21.84 18.29 -44.62
CA ASN A 247 22.96 17.57 -45.26
C ASN A 247 22.75 16.05 -45.36
N GLY A 248 21.69 15.49 -44.77
CA GLY A 248 21.41 14.05 -44.76
C GLY A 248 22.33 13.22 -43.87
N GLU A 249 23.13 13.85 -43.01
CA GLU A 249 24.03 13.15 -42.08
C GLU A 249 23.31 12.80 -40.77
N ASN A 250 23.64 11.65 -40.18
CA ASN A 250 23.10 11.27 -38.86
C ASN A 250 23.83 12.02 -37.75
N GLU A 251 23.11 12.86 -37.00
CA GLU A 251 23.59 13.51 -35.78
C GLU A 251 23.09 12.79 -34.54
N VAL A 252 23.93 12.73 -33.49
CA VAL A 252 23.52 12.17 -32.19
C VAL A 252 22.94 13.28 -31.33
N LYS A 253 21.63 13.23 -31.07
CA LYS A 253 20.95 14.14 -30.15
C LYS A 253 20.78 13.47 -28.79
N VAL A 254 21.24 14.14 -27.74
CA VAL A 254 20.99 13.73 -26.36
C VAL A 254 19.57 14.14 -25.97
N VAL A 255 18.74 13.16 -25.61
CA VAL A 255 17.39 13.33 -25.10
C VAL A 255 17.43 13.06 -23.60
N LYS A 256 17.01 14.05 -22.80
CA LYS A 256 16.89 13.92 -21.35
C LYS A 256 15.44 13.65 -21.00
N ASN A 257 15.17 12.46 -20.46
CA ASN A 257 13.87 12.11 -19.93
C ASN A 257 13.73 12.65 -18.51
N GLU A 258 12.55 13.19 -18.19
CA GLU A 258 12.21 13.68 -16.85
C GLU A 258 11.31 12.69 -16.12
N ILE A 259 11.23 12.81 -14.79
CA ILE A 259 10.29 12.01 -13.99
C ILE A 259 8.87 12.42 -14.35
N VAL A 260 8.07 11.47 -14.84
CA VAL A 260 6.63 11.65 -15.06
C VAL A 260 5.89 11.16 -13.83
N TYR A 261 5.57 12.06 -12.91
CA TYR A 261 4.93 11.70 -11.63
C TYR A 261 3.56 11.06 -11.82
N GLU A 262 2.88 11.35 -12.92
CA GLU A 262 1.59 10.78 -13.30
C GLU A 262 1.66 9.27 -13.57
N GLU A 263 2.85 8.73 -13.87
CA GLU A 263 3.05 7.29 -14.01
C GLU A 263 3.05 6.58 -12.65
N VAL A 264 3.12 7.30 -11.52
CA VAL A 264 2.99 6.69 -10.18
C VAL A 264 1.52 6.54 -9.83
N THR A 265 0.97 5.38 -10.16
CA THR A 265 -0.47 5.10 -10.06
C THR A 265 -0.86 4.28 -8.85
N GLU A 266 0.12 3.73 -8.13
CA GLU A 266 -0.08 2.72 -7.09
C GLU A 266 0.96 2.87 -5.95
N LEU A 267 0.63 2.33 -4.77
CA LEU A 267 1.58 2.08 -3.68
C LEU A 267 1.65 0.60 -3.41
N VAL A 268 2.85 0.09 -3.23
CA VAL A 268 3.08 -1.25 -2.71
C VAL A 268 3.26 -1.18 -1.20
N PHE A 269 2.65 -2.10 -0.46
CA PHE A 269 2.79 -2.24 0.99
C PHE A 269 3.38 -3.60 1.34
N ILE A 270 4.23 -3.62 2.36
CA ILE A 270 4.76 -4.81 3.04
C ILE A 270 4.38 -4.68 4.51
N GLU A 271 3.54 -5.57 5.01
CA GLU A 271 2.92 -5.45 6.33
C GLU A 271 2.97 -6.75 7.12
N LYS A 272 2.93 -6.62 8.45
CA LYS A 272 2.55 -7.72 9.33
C LYS A 272 1.09 -7.54 9.72
N TRP A 273 0.31 -8.61 9.57
CA TRP A 273 -1.11 -8.63 9.90
C TRP A 273 -1.35 -9.49 11.14
N THR A 274 -2.11 -8.95 12.07
CA THR A 274 -2.53 -9.63 13.30
C THR A 274 -4.02 -9.41 13.56
N PHE A 275 -4.65 -10.36 14.25
CA PHE A 275 -6.06 -10.27 14.59
C PHE A 275 -6.35 -10.80 15.99
N ASP A 276 -7.17 -10.07 16.74
CA ASP A 276 -7.79 -10.52 17.98
C ASP A 276 -9.23 -10.97 17.69
N TYR A 277 -9.48 -12.28 17.79
CA TYR A 277 -10.79 -12.89 17.54
C TYR A 277 -11.83 -12.68 18.64
N GLU A 278 -11.40 -12.25 19.82
CA GLU A 278 -12.30 -11.97 20.95
C GLU A 278 -12.78 -10.52 20.90
N LYS A 279 -11.88 -9.60 20.54
CA LYS A 279 -12.17 -8.16 20.50
C LYS A 279 -12.46 -7.60 19.11
N ASN A 280 -12.28 -8.41 18.05
CA ASN A 280 -12.41 -8.01 16.65
C ASN A 280 -11.50 -6.82 16.30
N ILE A 281 -10.23 -6.95 16.64
CA ILE A 281 -9.21 -5.93 16.35
C ILE A 281 -8.31 -6.49 15.25
N PHE A 282 -8.28 -5.81 14.10
CA PHE A 282 -7.33 -6.11 13.02
C PHE A 282 -6.21 -5.06 13.05
N SER A 283 -4.97 -5.50 13.20
CA SER A 283 -3.81 -4.60 13.22
C SER A 283 -2.89 -4.87 12.04
N LYS A 284 -2.51 -3.77 11.37
CA LYS A 284 -1.58 -3.71 10.25
C LYS A 284 -0.34 -2.93 10.67
N GLU A 285 0.76 -3.64 10.85
CA GLU A 285 2.06 -3.02 11.09
C GLU A 285 2.80 -2.87 9.76
N ILE A 286 3.02 -1.62 9.32
CA ILE A 286 3.78 -1.35 8.10
C ILE A 286 5.26 -1.59 8.33
N LEU A 287 5.79 -2.61 7.64
CA LEU A 287 7.22 -2.93 7.58
C LEU A 287 7.91 -2.14 6.46
N GLY A 288 7.19 -1.88 5.36
CA GLY A 288 7.67 -1.01 4.30
C GLY A 288 6.58 -0.64 3.29
N TYR A 289 6.81 0.40 2.50
CA TYR A 289 5.96 0.76 1.36
C TYR A 289 6.73 1.59 0.33
N GLY A 290 6.25 1.66 -0.90
CA GLY A 290 6.88 2.48 -1.95
C GLY A 290 5.97 2.77 -3.13
N PRO A 291 6.37 3.69 -4.02
CA PRO A 291 5.63 3.98 -5.24
C PRO A 291 5.69 2.80 -6.21
N VAL A 292 4.62 2.61 -6.97
CA VAL A 292 4.59 1.72 -8.13
C VAL A 292 4.34 2.59 -9.35
N ARG A 293 5.23 2.45 -10.33
CA ARG A 293 5.18 3.15 -11.60
C ARG A 293 4.54 2.25 -12.65
N GLU A 294 3.51 2.74 -13.34
CA GLU A 294 2.89 2.10 -14.50
C GLU A 294 3.19 2.93 -15.75
N TYR A 295 3.82 2.31 -16.76
CA TYR A 295 4.24 2.99 -17.98
C TYR A 295 4.16 2.06 -19.20
N PHE A 296 4.10 2.65 -20.40
CA PHE A 296 4.16 1.90 -21.65
C PHE A 296 5.61 1.71 -22.09
N LYS A 297 5.97 0.49 -22.51
CA LYS A 297 7.30 0.27 -23.10
C LYS A 297 7.35 0.89 -24.51
N PRO A 298 8.36 1.72 -24.83
CA PRO A 298 8.42 2.45 -26.11
C PRO A 298 8.50 1.57 -27.37
N TYR A 299 8.71 0.26 -27.24
CA TYR A 299 8.85 -0.70 -28.35
C TYR A 299 7.84 -1.86 -28.31
N ILE A 300 6.88 -1.81 -27.37
CA ILE A 300 5.82 -2.81 -27.26
C ILE A 300 4.51 -2.03 -27.08
N GLU A 301 3.85 -1.76 -28.21
CA GLU A 301 2.55 -1.09 -28.19
C GLU A 301 1.56 -1.87 -27.31
N GLU A 302 0.72 -1.13 -26.59
CA GLU A 302 -0.34 -1.64 -25.70
C GLU A 302 0.10 -2.41 -24.46
N MET A 303 1.41 -2.72 -24.29
CA MET A 303 1.89 -3.37 -23.07
C MET A 303 2.26 -2.35 -21.99
N LYS A 304 1.35 -2.18 -21.02
CA LYS A 304 1.65 -1.52 -19.75
C LYS A 304 2.52 -2.42 -18.89
N VAL A 305 3.54 -1.83 -18.27
CA VAL A 305 4.46 -2.51 -17.36
C VAL A 305 4.50 -1.77 -16.04
N LYS A 306 4.62 -2.54 -14.95
CA LYS A 306 4.78 -2.00 -13.60
C LYS A 306 6.23 -2.15 -13.12
N SER A 307 6.73 -1.15 -12.42
CA SER A 307 7.99 -1.23 -11.67
C SER A 307 7.82 -0.64 -10.27
N VAL A 308 8.65 -1.07 -9.33
CA VAL A 308 8.76 -0.49 -7.98
C VAL A 308 10.09 0.24 -7.89
N PRO A 309 10.13 1.58 -8.03
CA PRO A 309 11.39 2.32 -8.04
C PRO A 309 12.23 2.18 -6.77
N PHE A 310 11.56 2.13 -5.62
CA PHE A 310 12.15 1.89 -4.31
C PHE A 310 11.06 1.61 -3.29
N ILE A 311 11.45 1.17 -2.09
CA ILE A 311 10.59 1.16 -0.90
C ILE A 311 11.27 1.85 0.28
N LEU A 312 10.48 2.37 1.21
CA LEU A 312 10.91 2.69 2.56
C LEU A 312 10.79 1.43 3.41
N ARG A 313 11.75 1.21 4.32
CA ARG A 313 11.70 0.12 5.29
C ARG A 313 11.77 0.65 6.71
N PHE A 314 10.91 0.13 7.57
CA PHE A 314 10.79 0.46 8.99
C PHE A 314 11.19 -0.70 9.90
N ASP A 315 11.36 -1.88 9.33
CA ASP A 315 11.82 -3.10 10.00
C ASP A 315 13.36 -3.21 10.07
N VAL A 316 14.07 -2.32 9.38
CA VAL A 316 15.53 -2.26 9.40
C VAL A 316 15.98 -1.33 10.53
N PRO A 317 16.79 -1.82 11.50
CA PRO A 317 17.33 -0.97 12.55
C PRO A 317 18.16 0.16 11.94
N LYS A 318 17.92 1.40 12.38
CA LYS A 318 18.80 2.52 12.03
C LYS A 318 20.19 2.18 12.58
N LYS A 319 21.20 2.10 11.71
CA LYS A 319 22.59 2.12 12.17
C LYS A 319 22.76 3.44 12.91
N ASN A 320 23.08 3.39 14.19
CA ASN A 320 23.46 4.57 14.95
C ASN A 320 24.67 5.19 14.23
N SER A 321 24.43 6.32 13.57
CA SER A 321 25.44 7.10 12.85
C SER A 321 26.27 7.93 13.81
#